data_AF-A0A523XZ13-F1
#
_entry.id   AF-A0A523XZ13-F1
#
_cell.length_a   1.000
_cell.length_b   1.000
_cell.length_c   1.000
_cell.angle_alpha   90.00
_cell.angle_beta   90.00
_cell.angle_gamma   90.00
#
_symmetry.space_group_name_H-M   'P 1'
#
loop_
_entity.id
_entity.type
_entity.pdbx_description
1 polymer ?
#
loop_
_entity_poly.entity_id
_entity_poly.type
_entity_poly.pdbx_seq_one_letter_code
_entity_poly.pdbx_strand_id
1 'polypeptide(L)'
;TVDLSDYAGQEVTLRFEYVTDAAVNGEGLLLDDLSIEALGYSEGFEMDDGRWEAEGFARLYNRLPQTYRLLLVELGSETRLTEITLDDSRHAEVRLNLGGAYDEAVLVVIGTARHTWQPAPYKYQVVP
;
A
#
# COMPACT_ATOMS: atom_id res chain seq x y z
N THR A 1 -26.34 10.52 -2.51
CA THR A 1 -27.18 9.91 -3.56
C THR A 1 -27.29 10.89 -4.73
N VAL A 2 -27.53 10.39 -5.94
CA VAL A 2 -27.68 11.17 -7.17
C VAL A 2 -28.99 10.73 -7.82
N ASP A 3 -29.81 11.68 -8.29
CA ASP A 3 -31.03 11.39 -9.04
C ASP A 3 -30.71 11.17 -10.52
N LEU A 4 -31.17 10.04 -11.07
CA LEU A 4 -30.98 9.65 -12.46
C LEU A 4 -32.29 9.66 -13.26
N SER A 5 -33.37 10.23 -12.71
CA SER A 5 -34.71 10.20 -13.32
C SER A 5 -34.75 10.78 -14.73
N ASP A 6 -33.92 11.79 -15.03
CA ASP A 6 -33.81 12.39 -16.36
C ASP A 6 -33.28 11.41 -17.43
N TYR A 7 -32.68 10.29 -17.02
CA TYR A 7 -32.16 9.23 -17.87
C TYR A 7 -33.08 7.99 -17.92
N ALA A 8 -34.29 8.07 -17.37
CA ALA A 8 -35.22 6.94 -17.38
C ALA A 8 -35.49 6.44 -18.80
N GLY A 9 -35.38 5.12 -19.00
CA GLY A 9 -35.57 4.46 -20.29
C GLY A 9 -34.38 4.58 -21.25
N GLN A 10 -33.26 5.17 -20.82
CA GLN A 10 -32.03 5.27 -21.60
C GLN A 10 -30.96 4.31 -21.07
N GLU A 11 -30.06 3.89 -21.95
CA GLU A 11 -28.81 3.23 -21.57
C GLU A 11 -27.76 4.30 -21.30
N VAL A 12 -27.23 4.35 -20.08
CA VAL A 12 -26.22 5.31 -19.65
C VAL A 12 -25.07 4.61 -18.93
N THR A 13 -23.89 5.19 -19.00
CA THR A 13 -22.71 4.75 -18.24
C THR A 13 -22.50 5.66 -17.04
N LEU A 14 -22.29 5.06 -15.88
CA LEU A 14 -21.88 5.79 -14.67
C LEU A 14 -20.37 5.69 -14.50
N ARG A 15 -19.73 6.79 -14.12
CA ARG A 15 -18.29 6.85 -13.87
C ARG A 15 -18.00 7.68 -12.63
N PHE A 16 -17.07 7.19 -11.81
CA PHE A 16 -16.45 7.97 -10.75
C PHE A 16 -15.09 8.48 -11.21
N GLU A 17 -14.80 9.75 -10.96
CA GLU A 17 -13.55 10.38 -11.36
C GLU A 17 -12.95 11.10 -10.16
N TYR A 18 -11.73 10.72 -9.79
CA TYR A 18 -10.97 11.35 -8.71
C TYR A 18 -9.79 12.12 -9.31
N VAL A 19 -9.94 13.43 -9.41
CA VAL A 19 -8.94 14.35 -10.00
C VAL A 19 -8.26 15.13 -8.89
N THR A 20 -6.94 15.09 -8.85
CA THR A 20 -6.10 15.81 -7.87
C THR A 20 -5.22 16.85 -8.55
N ASP A 21 -4.86 17.90 -7.82
CA ASP A 21 -3.82 18.84 -8.25
C ASP A 21 -2.43 18.36 -7.83
N ALA A 22 -1.40 19.12 -8.18
CA ALA A 22 -0.02 18.79 -7.82
C ALA A 22 0.41 19.30 -6.42
N ALA A 23 -0.48 19.94 -5.67
CA ALA A 23 -0.11 20.70 -4.47
C ALA A 23 -0.37 19.93 -3.17
N VAL A 24 -1.55 19.29 -3.04
CA VAL A 24 -1.94 18.63 -1.79
C VAL A 24 -2.61 17.28 -2.07
N ASN A 25 -2.08 16.23 -1.45
CA ASN A 25 -2.68 14.89 -1.49
C ASN A 25 -3.34 14.59 -0.13
N GLY A 26 -4.64 14.32 -0.14
CA GLY A 26 -5.41 13.84 1.02
C GLY A 26 -5.54 12.30 1.02
N GLU A 27 -6.41 11.77 1.88
CA GLU A 27 -6.64 10.32 2.02
C GLU A 27 -7.29 9.67 0.77
N GLY A 28 -7.85 10.48 -0.12
CA GLY A 28 -8.43 10.01 -1.38
C GLY A 28 -9.94 9.81 -1.30
N LEU A 29 -10.44 8.96 -2.21
CA LEU A 29 -11.82 8.53 -2.29
C LEU A 29 -11.89 7.01 -2.08
N LEU A 30 -12.74 6.59 -1.15
CA LEU A 30 -13.13 5.20 -0.98
C LEU A 30 -14.62 5.09 -1.31
N LEU A 31 -14.99 4.07 -2.08
CA LEU A 31 -16.36 3.79 -2.48
C LEU A 31 -16.72 2.39 -1.99
N ASP A 32 -17.88 2.29 -1.36
CA ASP A 32 -18.42 1.05 -0.81
C ASP A 32 -19.95 1.12 -0.79
N ASP A 33 -20.62 -0.02 -0.68
CA ASP A 33 -22.08 -0.17 -0.61
C ASP A 33 -22.83 0.63 -1.70
N LEU A 34 -22.39 0.51 -2.94
CA LEU A 34 -23.02 1.17 -4.07
C LEU A 34 -24.36 0.51 -4.39
N SER A 35 -25.43 1.30 -4.52
CA SER A 35 -26.75 0.79 -4.91
C SER A 35 -27.45 1.65 -5.96
N ILE A 36 -28.19 0.99 -6.85
CA ILE A 36 -29.10 1.60 -7.82
C ILE A 36 -30.47 0.93 -7.65
N GLU A 37 -31.30 1.49 -6.78
CA GLU A 37 -32.58 0.91 -6.34
C GLU A 37 -33.52 0.57 -7.49
N ALA A 38 -33.65 1.48 -8.47
CA ALA A 38 -34.53 1.29 -9.64
C ALA A 38 -34.15 0.08 -10.51
N LEU A 39 -32.91 -0.39 -10.40
CA LEU A 39 -32.40 -1.57 -11.10
C LEU A 39 -32.29 -2.80 -10.19
N GLY A 40 -32.56 -2.65 -8.88
CA GLY A 40 -32.29 -3.68 -7.89
C GLY A 40 -30.80 -4.08 -7.82
N TYR A 41 -29.90 -3.17 -8.22
CA TYR A 41 -28.47 -3.41 -8.27
C TYR A 41 -27.80 -2.93 -7.00
N SER A 42 -26.90 -3.75 -6.44
CA SER A 42 -26.07 -3.41 -5.29
C SER A 42 -24.71 -4.06 -5.44
N GLU A 43 -23.66 -3.35 -5.04
CA GLU A 43 -22.29 -3.84 -5.07
C GLU A 43 -21.51 -3.31 -3.84
N GLY A 44 -20.87 -4.23 -3.12
CA GLY A 44 -19.97 -3.92 -2.00
C GLY A 44 -18.50 -4.20 -2.31
N PHE A 45 -18.19 -4.67 -3.52
CA PHE A 45 -16.83 -4.94 -4.00
C PHE A 45 -16.04 -5.97 -3.18
N GLU A 46 -16.70 -6.79 -2.37
CA GLU A 46 -16.04 -7.76 -1.51
C GLU A 46 -15.69 -9.07 -2.22
N MET A 47 -16.44 -9.44 -3.26
CA MET A 47 -16.23 -10.70 -3.99
C MET A 47 -15.62 -10.47 -5.38
N ASP A 48 -16.15 -9.50 -6.12
CA ASP A 48 -15.71 -9.17 -7.48
C ASP A 48 -15.90 -7.67 -7.78
N ASP A 49 -15.78 -7.32 -9.05
CA ASP A 49 -15.71 -5.95 -9.55
C ASP A 49 -17.12 -5.38 -9.82
N GLY A 50 -18.18 -6.18 -9.69
CA GLY A 50 -19.56 -5.74 -9.88
C GLY A 50 -19.91 -5.24 -11.29
N ARG A 51 -19.10 -5.61 -12.29
CA ARG A 51 -19.07 -5.08 -13.67
C ARG A 51 -18.51 -3.65 -13.80
N TRP A 52 -17.78 -3.16 -12.79
CA TRP A 52 -17.06 -1.90 -12.87
C TRP A 52 -15.67 -2.08 -13.47
N GLU A 53 -15.26 -1.12 -14.27
CA GLU A 53 -13.90 -0.97 -14.76
C GLU A 53 -13.18 0.05 -13.87
N ALA A 54 -12.13 -0.40 -13.18
CA ALA A 54 -11.51 0.42 -12.13
C ALA A 54 -10.64 1.58 -12.66
N GLU A 55 -10.00 1.42 -13.83
CA GLU A 55 -9.21 2.45 -14.54
C GLU A 55 -8.53 3.51 -13.65
N GLY A 56 -7.68 3.05 -12.72
CA GLY A 56 -6.95 3.90 -11.77
C GLY A 56 -7.40 3.73 -10.31
N PHE A 57 -8.62 3.28 -10.07
CA PHE A 57 -9.05 2.76 -8.77
C PHE A 57 -8.46 1.36 -8.52
N ALA A 58 -8.35 0.99 -7.25
CA ALA A 58 -7.94 -0.35 -6.83
C ALA A 58 -8.93 -0.88 -5.79
N ARG A 59 -9.26 -2.16 -5.88
CA ARG A 59 -10.06 -2.85 -4.87
C ARG A 59 -9.21 -3.09 -3.64
N LEU A 60 -9.66 -2.60 -2.50
CA LEU A 60 -8.93 -2.68 -1.23
C LEU A 60 -9.77 -3.46 -0.24
N TYR A 61 -9.20 -4.53 0.32
CA TYR A 61 -9.64 -5.01 1.62
C TYR A 61 -9.01 -4.11 2.68
N ASN A 62 -9.70 -3.93 3.81
CA ASN A 62 -9.47 -2.94 4.89
C ASN A 62 -8.03 -2.88 5.51
N ARG A 63 -7.04 -3.55 4.92
CA ARG A 63 -5.61 -3.47 5.23
C ARG A 63 -4.78 -3.49 3.94
N LEU A 64 -4.08 -2.40 3.69
CA LEU A 64 -2.95 -2.40 2.76
C LEU A 64 -1.77 -3.14 3.42
N PRO A 65 -1.22 -4.21 2.81
CA PRO A 65 -0.03 -4.86 3.33
C PRO A 65 1.15 -3.88 3.33
N GLN A 66 1.65 -3.53 4.52
CA GLN A 66 2.94 -2.86 4.63
C GLN A 66 4.06 -3.87 4.40
N THR A 67 4.76 -3.73 3.29
CA THR A 67 5.98 -4.50 2.97
C THR A 67 7.22 -3.67 3.26
N TYR A 68 8.34 -4.35 3.46
CA TYR A 68 9.63 -3.72 3.75
C TYR A 68 10.74 -4.31 2.89
N ARG A 69 11.73 -3.47 2.58
CA ARG A 69 13.03 -3.91 2.07
C ARG A 69 14.12 -3.46 3.03
N LEU A 70 14.97 -4.39 3.44
CA LEU A 70 15.98 -4.18 4.47
C LEU A 70 17.36 -4.42 3.87
N LEU A 71 18.28 -3.50 4.12
CA LEU A 71 19.68 -3.62 3.72
C LEU A 71 20.55 -3.38 4.94
N LEU A 72 21.49 -4.29 5.18
CA LEU A 72 22.58 -4.07 6.12
C LEU A 72 23.82 -3.64 5.34
N VAL A 73 24.34 -2.48 5.70
CA VAL A 73 25.56 -1.92 5.12
C VAL A 73 26.64 -1.98 6.21
N GLU A 74 27.63 -2.83 6.03
CA GLU A 74 28.79 -2.93 6.92
C GLU A 74 29.97 -2.17 6.30
N LEU A 75 30.58 -1.28 7.09
CA LEU A 75 31.57 -0.30 6.66
C LEU A 75 32.86 -0.44 7.49
N GLY A 76 34.00 -0.29 6.84
CA GLY A 76 35.34 -0.28 7.45
C GLY A 76 36.42 -0.17 6.38
N SER A 77 37.44 -1.03 6.42
CA SER A 77 38.39 -1.16 5.31
C SER A 77 37.76 -1.74 4.04
N GLU A 78 36.64 -2.45 4.21
CA GLU A 78 35.79 -2.95 3.13
C GLU A 78 34.35 -2.45 3.29
N THR A 79 33.54 -2.59 2.24
CA THR A 79 32.10 -2.33 2.29
C THR A 79 31.34 -3.58 1.87
N ARG A 80 30.39 -4.00 2.69
CA ARG A 80 29.51 -5.14 2.39
C ARG A 80 28.05 -4.71 2.46
N LEU A 81 27.29 -5.08 1.43
CA LEU A 81 25.84 -4.90 1.36
C LEU A 81 25.17 -6.26 1.49
N THR A 82 24.25 -6.40 2.44
CA THR A 82 23.47 -7.63 2.63
C THR A 82 21.98 -7.29 2.63
N GLU A 83 21.21 -7.86 1.72
CA GLU A 83 19.74 -7.77 1.75
C GLU A 83 19.22 -8.73 2.83
N ILE A 84 18.35 -8.22 3.71
CA ILE A 84 17.75 -9.02 4.79
C ILE A 84 16.34 -9.40 4.36
N THR A 85 16.09 -10.71 4.30
CA THR A 85 14.77 -11.26 4.07
C THR A 85 14.00 -11.36 5.39
N LEU A 86 12.76 -10.87 5.39
CA LEU A 86 11.84 -11.06 6.52
C LEU A 86 11.10 -12.40 6.39
N ASP A 87 10.74 -12.99 7.53
CA ASP A 87 9.84 -14.15 7.59
C ASP A 87 8.36 -13.77 7.36
N ASP A 88 7.48 -14.78 7.33
CA ASP A 88 6.03 -14.61 7.15
C ASP A 88 5.37 -13.75 8.25
N SER A 89 6.03 -13.64 9.41
CA SER A 89 5.60 -12.78 10.53
C SER A 89 6.20 -11.37 10.47
N ARG A 90 6.97 -11.05 9.42
CA ARG A 90 7.71 -9.78 9.22
C ARG A 90 8.81 -9.53 10.26
N HIS A 91 9.51 -10.57 10.67
CA HIS A 91 10.69 -10.50 11.54
C HIS A 91 11.95 -10.98 10.83
N ALA A 92 13.10 -10.51 11.30
CA ALA A 92 14.41 -11.05 10.93
C ALA A 92 15.39 -10.83 12.07
N GLU A 93 16.33 -11.77 12.20
CA GLU A 93 17.49 -11.65 13.09
C GLU A 93 18.75 -11.77 12.26
N VAL A 94 19.70 -10.86 12.50
CA VAL A 94 20.98 -10.83 11.79
C VAL A 94 22.10 -10.72 12.80
N ARG A 95 23.11 -11.58 12.67
CA ARG A 95 24.33 -11.50 13.49
C ARG A 95 25.25 -10.43 12.93
N LEU A 96 25.58 -9.45 13.77
CA LEU A 96 26.53 -8.39 13.49
C LEU A 96 27.89 -8.75 14.10
N ASN A 97 28.92 -8.83 13.26
CA ASN A 97 30.29 -9.06 13.71
C ASN A 97 31.14 -7.84 13.36
N LEU A 98 31.17 -6.88 14.28
CA LEU A 98 32.01 -5.68 14.14
C LEU A 98 33.39 -5.96 14.71
N GLY A 99 34.42 -5.52 13.97
CA GLY A 99 35.83 -5.79 14.21
C GLY A 99 36.54 -6.32 12.96
N GLY A 100 37.84 -6.04 12.85
CA GLY A 100 38.64 -6.46 11.70
C GLY A 100 38.42 -5.54 10.49
N ALA A 101 37.68 -6.03 9.48
CA ALA A 101 37.47 -5.30 8.22
C ALA A 101 36.26 -4.33 8.25
N TYR A 102 35.40 -4.45 9.25
CA TYR A 102 34.18 -3.65 9.41
C TYR A 102 34.13 -3.08 10.83
N ASP A 103 33.97 -1.77 10.95
CA ASP A 103 33.94 -1.05 12.23
C ASP A 103 32.55 -0.45 12.52
N GLU A 104 31.72 -0.33 11.48
CA GLU A 104 30.40 0.29 11.55
C GLU A 104 29.37 -0.55 10.77
N ALA A 105 28.12 -0.52 11.20
CA ALA A 105 27.00 -1.05 10.45
C ALA A 105 25.81 -0.08 10.43
N VAL A 106 25.21 0.06 9.25
CA VAL A 106 24.02 0.87 9.02
C VAL A 106 22.89 -0.05 8.55
N LEU A 107 21.79 -0.07 9.30
CA LEU A 107 20.55 -0.72 8.89
C LEU A 107 19.67 0.27 8.12
N VAL A 108 19.41 -0.02 6.86
CA VAL A 108 18.48 0.74 6.02
C VAL A 108 17.15 0.01 5.98
N VAL A 109 16.07 0.69 6.39
CA VAL A 109 14.69 0.17 6.40
C VAL A 109 13.85 0.99 5.43
N ILE A 110 13.30 0.35 4.41
CA ILE A 110 12.51 0.99 3.36
C ILE A 110 11.10 0.42 3.38
N GLY A 111 10.09 1.26 3.64
CA GLY A 111 8.70 0.89 3.43
C GLY A 111 8.40 0.80 1.93
N THR A 112 7.81 -0.31 1.47
CA THR A 112 7.58 -0.56 0.03
C THR A 112 6.12 -0.72 -0.36
N ALA A 113 5.19 -0.46 0.56
CA ALA A 113 3.76 -0.37 0.24
C ALA A 113 3.51 0.73 -0.79
N ARG A 114 2.84 0.38 -1.89
CA ARG A 114 2.51 1.32 -2.96
C ARG A 114 1.30 2.16 -2.56
N HIS A 115 1.20 3.36 -3.14
CA HIS A 115 0.01 4.21 -3.07
C HIS A 115 -0.44 4.60 -1.65
N THR A 116 0.49 4.64 -0.70
CA THR A 116 0.22 5.10 0.67
C THR A 116 1.25 6.12 1.12
N TRP A 117 0.78 7.11 1.88
CA TRP A 117 1.59 8.09 2.60
C TRP A 117 1.62 7.79 4.11
N GLN A 118 0.98 6.70 4.53
CA GLN A 118 0.96 6.30 5.92
C GLN A 118 2.39 5.97 6.37
N PRO A 119 2.82 6.41 7.57
CA PRO A 119 4.10 6.01 8.12
C PRO A 119 4.25 4.50 8.13
N ALA A 120 5.45 3.99 7.85
CA ALA A 120 5.77 2.56 7.88
C ALA A 120 6.43 2.21 9.23
N PRO A 121 5.66 1.88 10.28
CA PRO A 121 6.21 1.68 11.62
C PRO A 121 7.05 0.40 11.69
N TYR A 122 8.25 0.52 12.24
CA TYR A 122 9.15 -0.60 12.49
C TYR A 122 9.72 -0.52 13.91
N LYS A 123 10.23 -1.64 14.40
CA LYS A 123 10.99 -1.73 15.64
C LYS A 123 12.25 -2.53 15.36
N TYR A 124 13.33 -2.13 15.99
CA TYR A 124 14.58 -2.86 15.98
C TYR A 124 15.17 -2.87 17.38
N GLN A 125 15.98 -3.88 17.66
CA GLN A 125 16.73 -3.97 18.90
C GLN A 125 18.12 -4.49 18.55
N VAL A 126 19.14 -3.92 19.20
CA VAL A 126 20.50 -4.42 19.16
C VAL A 126 20.80 -4.99 20.53
N VAL A 127 21.22 -6.25 20.57
CA VAL A 127 21.61 -6.95 21.79
C VAL A 127 23.09 -7.35 21.69
N PRO A 128 23.88 -7.23 22.77
CA PRO A 128 25.27 -7.70 22.82
C PRO A 128 25.41 -9.22 22.68
#